data_AF-A0A6P6W289-F1
#
_entry.id   AF-A0A6P6W289-F1
#
_cell.length_a   1.000
_cell.length_b   1.000
_cell.length_c   1.000
_cell.angle_alpha   90.00
_cell.angle_beta   90.00
_cell.angle_gamma   90.00
#
_symmetry.space_group_name_H-M   'P 1'
#
loop_
_entity.id
_entity.type
_entity.pdbx_description
1 polymer ?
#
loop_
_entity_poly.entity_id
_entity_poly.type
_entity_poly.pdbx_seq_one_letter_code
_entity_poly.pdbx_strand_id
1 'polypeptide(L)'
;MNVEICSTIKLVKYLYKYVYKGHDRVSFHIYSENNPGNIDEMKDFQTGRWVAAAEAFWCIYKFNLNEMTPAVYTLQLHLPEFFVWKPTKKKWIERKRKRVIGRVVTVAPNEGERYYLRLLLSHVHAFTCFEDLLTVNGKLMLSYREAVFQIGLLQSDTHMEDTLNEAAAFQMSSSLRTLFAILLAYCSPSNPKVLWEKYETEIRDFEKAKSFSAQNVEQIRRCVLLDINKSLEQMGKNVNDYHLVPGGFILNHDERLTREIQSELSIQFTEQDLLLPSKLNIGQRFAYGVIL
;
A
#
# COMPACT_ATOMS: atom_id res chain seq x y z
N MET A 1 -14.76 -9.95 -17.70
CA MET A 1 -14.12 -8.72 -17.17
C MET A 1 -13.59 -9.08 -15.80
N ASN A 2 -12.29 -9.32 -15.66
CA ASN A 2 -11.68 -9.61 -14.36
C ASN A 2 -11.57 -8.27 -13.61
N VAL A 3 -12.40 -8.09 -12.59
CA VAL A 3 -12.35 -6.92 -11.71
C VAL A 3 -11.56 -7.34 -10.48
N GLU A 4 -10.27 -7.02 -10.46
CA GLU A 4 -9.44 -7.20 -9.27
C GLU A 4 -9.47 -5.93 -8.43
N ILE A 5 -9.88 -6.06 -7.17
CA ILE A 5 -9.82 -4.97 -6.20
C ILE A 5 -8.36 -4.75 -5.81
N CYS A 6 -7.79 -3.64 -6.30
CA CYS A 6 -6.39 -3.29 -6.09
C CYS A 6 -6.16 -2.72 -4.68
N SER A 7 -5.83 -3.57 -3.70
CA SER A 7 -5.68 -3.16 -2.28
C SER A 7 -4.27 -2.74 -1.85
N THR A 8 -3.24 -2.84 -2.72
CA THR A 8 -1.85 -2.56 -2.33
C THR A 8 -1.17 -1.45 -3.14
N ILE A 9 -0.39 -0.61 -2.45
CA ILE A 9 0.44 0.47 -3.04
C ILE A 9 1.42 -0.04 -4.11
N LYS A 10 1.91 -1.29 -3.98
CA LYS A 10 2.76 -1.91 -5.00
C LYS A 10 2.02 -2.13 -6.31
N LEU A 11 0.75 -2.53 -6.24
CA LEU A 11 -0.10 -2.74 -7.40
C LEU A 11 -0.50 -1.41 -8.04
N VAL A 12 -0.72 -0.36 -7.25
CA VAL A 12 -0.91 1.02 -7.77
C VAL A 12 0.35 1.51 -8.49
N LYS A 13 1.54 1.33 -7.91
CA LYS A 13 2.81 1.66 -8.59
C LYS A 13 3.01 0.83 -9.86
N TYR A 14 2.64 -0.44 -9.84
CA TYR A 14 2.67 -1.31 -11.00
C TYR A 14 1.70 -0.83 -12.08
N LEU A 15 0.46 -0.54 -11.74
CA LEU A 15 -0.55 0.00 -12.66
C LEU A 15 -0.06 1.31 -13.30
N TYR A 16 0.44 2.24 -12.48
CA TYR A 16 1.04 3.49 -12.96
C TYR A 16 2.21 3.21 -13.91
N LYS A 17 3.11 2.27 -13.59
CA LYS A 17 4.21 1.90 -14.48
C LYS A 17 3.70 1.51 -15.87
N TYR A 18 2.62 0.75 -15.99
CA TYR A 18 2.05 0.32 -17.28
C TYR A 18 1.25 1.42 -17.99
N VAL A 19 0.54 2.27 -17.25
CA VAL A 19 -0.10 3.49 -17.80
C VAL A 19 0.95 4.42 -18.43
N TYR A 20 2.13 4.54 -17.83
CA TYR A 20 3.20 5.42 -18.31
C TYR A 20 4.28 4.73 -19.16
N LYS A 21 4.25 3.40 -19.35
CA LYS A 21 5.21 2.65 -20.16
C LYS A 21 5.13 3.02 -21.65
N GLY A 22 4.05 3.69 -22.05
CA GLY A 22 3.73 3.99 -23.44
C GLY A 22 2.99 2.82 -24.08
N HIS A 23 2.29 3.11 -25.16
CA HIS A 23 1.45 2.13 -25.85
C HIS A 23 2.31 1.18 -26.67
N ASP A 24 1.90 -0.10 -26.69
CA ASP A 24 2.53 -1.09 -27.55
C ASP A 24 2.42 -0.65 -29.03
N ARG A 25 3.50 -0.84 -29.77
CA ARG A 25 3.61 -0.46 -31.18
C ARG A 25 3.87 -1.69 -32.03
N VAL A 26 3.23 -1.72 -33.18
CA VAL A 26 3.42 -2.75 -34.20
C VAL A 26 3.99 -2.07 -35.43
N SER A 27 5.09 -2.61 -35.95
CA SER A 27 5.61 -2.25 -37.26
C SER A 27 5.00 -3.17 -38.30
N PHE A 28 4.50 -2.61 -39.40
CA PHE A 28 3.95 -3.39 -40.50
C PHE A 28 4.43 -2.85 -41.84
N HIS A 29 4.57 -3.77 -42.80
CA HIS A 29 5.03 -3.48 -44.15
C HIS A 29 3.82 -3.35 -45.08
N ILE A 30 3.71 -2.23 -45.79
CA ILE A 30 2.62 -2.00 -46.75
C ILE A 30 3.17 -2.24 -48.16
N TYR A 31 2.73 -3.31 -48.81
CA TYR A 31 3.09 -3.55 -50.21
C TYR A 31 2.22 -2.67 -51.11
N SER A 32 2.84 -1.77 -51.88
CA SER A 32 2.18 -1.07 -52.98
C SER A 32 2.62 -1.72 -54.29
N GLU A 33 1.68 -2.18 -55.12
CA GLU A 33 1.96 -2.84 -56.41
C GLU A 33 2.44 -1.87 -57.52
N ASN A 34 2.82 -0.63 -57.19
CA ASN A 34 3.13 0.39 -58.19
C ASN A 34 4.62 0.77 -58.23
N ASN A 35 5.22 0.42 -59.37
CA ASN A 35 6.52 0.79 -59.94
C ASN A 35 7.81 0.21 -59.31
N PRO A 36 8.52 -0.69 -60.03
CA PRO A 36 9.76 -1.33 -59.56
C PRO A 36 11.02 -0.42 -59.59
N GLY A 37 10.85 0.91 -59.65
CA GLY A 37 11.95 1.85 -59.87
C GLY A 37 12.15 2.91 -58.78
N ASN A 38 11.25 3.04 -57.81
CA ASN A 38 11.35 4.06 -56.76
C ASN A 38 10.77 3.54 -55.44
N ILE A 39 11.59 2.80 -54.70
CA ILE A 39 11.23 2.20 -53.41
C ILE A 39 11.39 3.29 -52.33
N ASP A 40 10.29 3.75 -51.76
CA ASP A 40 10.26 4.76 -50.69
C ASP A 40 10.13 4.02 -49.35
N GLU A 41 11.27 3.69 -48.72
CA GLU A 41 11.32 2.93 -47.46
C GLU A 41 10.46 3.58 -46.34
N MET A 42 10.23 4.90 -46.38
CA MET A 42 9.39 5.60 -45.39
C MET A 42 7.89 5.34 -45.60
N LYS A 43 7.46 5.01 -46.81
CA LYS A 43 6.06 4.61 -47.08
C LYS A 43 5.83 3.12 -46.84
N ASP A 44 6.86 2.32 -47.10
CA ASP A 44 6.80 0.87 -47.01
C ASP A 44 6.77 0.38 -45.55
N PHE A 45 7.46 1.09 -44.64
CA PHE A 45 7.48 0.75 -43.21
C PHE A 45 6.70 1.75 -42.37
N GLN A 46 5.54 1.32 -41.85
CA GLN A 46 4.76 2.11 -40.90
C GLN A 46 4.75 1.51 -39.51
N THR A 47 4.79 2.38 -38.51
CA THR A 47 4.67 1.99 -37.10
C THR A 47 3.33 2.48 -36.56
N GLY A 48 2.43 1.54 -36.29
CA GLY A 48 1.13 1.81 -35.69
C GLY A 48 1.17 1.62 -34.18
N ARG A 49 0.40 2.45 -33.46
CA ARG A 49 0.06 2.16 -32.06
C ARG A 49 -1.04 1.09 -32.05
N TRP A 50 -0.83 0.04 -31.28
CA TRP A 50 -1.90 -0.92 -31.02
C TRP A 50 -2.91 -0.29 -30.04
N VAL A 51 -4.20 -0.43 -30.34
CA VAL A 51 -5.31 0.08 -29.53
C VAL A 51 -6.29 -1.07 -29.33
N ALA A 52 -6.58 -1.41 -28.08
CA ALA A 52 -7.58 -2.44 -27.78
C ALA A 52 -8.98 -1.99 -28.22
N ALA A 53 -9.87 -2.92 -28.58
CA ALA A 53 -11.22 -2.58 -29.03
C ALA A 53 -11.96 -1.64 -28.07
N ALA A 54 -11.88 -1.89 -26.76
CA ALA A 54 -12.50 -1.03 -25.74
C ALA A 54 -11.93 0.39 -25.72
N GLU A 55 -10.60 0.53 -25.85
CA GLU A 55 -9.92 1.83 -25.91
C GLU A 55 -10.29 2.58 -27.21
N ALA A 56 -10.38 1.87 -28.34
CA ALA A 56 -10.77 2.44 -29.62
C ALA A 56 -12.20 2.99 -29.57
N PHE A 57 -13.16 2.26 -29.00
CA PHE A 57 -14.51 2.77 -28.78
C PHE A 57 -14.49 4.01 -27.86
N TRP A 58 -13.72 3.98 -26.77
CA TRP A 58 -13.58 5.13 -25.87
C TRP A 58 -13.07 6.38 -26.60
N CYS A 59 -12.11 6.21 -27.51
CA CYS A 59 -11.56 7.29 -28.34
C CYS A 59 -12.55 7.77 -29.41
N ILE A 60 -13.23 6.86 -30.11
CA ILE A 60 -14.23 7.17 -31.15
C ILE A 60 -15.37 8.01 -30.56
N TYR A 61 -15.85 7.64 -29.37
CA TYR A 61 -16.90 8.37 -28.66
C TYR A 61 -16.38 9.57 -27.85
N LYS A 62 -15.08 9.88 -27.91
CA LYS A 62 -14.42 11.01 -27.22
C LYS A 62 -14.67 11.06 -25.71
N PHE A 63 -14.77 9.90 -25.06
CA PHE A 63 -14.88 9.84 -23.60
C PHE A 63 -13.54 10.19 -22.94
N ASN A 64 -13.60 10.82 -21.77
CA ASN A 64 -12.40 11.12 -20.98
C ASN A 64 -11.74 9.80 -20.55
N LEU A 65 -10.50 9.58 -20.98
CA LEU A 65 -9.72 8.38 -20.67
C LEU A 65 -9.13 8.44 -19.26
N ASN A 66 -8.73 9.63 -18.82
CA ASN A 66 -8.22 9.92 -17.48
C ASN A 66 -8.57 11.36 -17.12
N GLU A 67 -9.08 11.58 -15.91
CA GLU A 67 -9.18 12.91 -15.31
C GLU A 67 -8.17 13.02 -14.17
N MET A 68 -7.24 13.96 -14.28
CA MET A 68 -6.28 14.27 -13.22
C MET A 68 -6.24 15.80 -13.11
N THR A 69 -6.93 16.33 -12.11
CA THR A 69 -7.06 17.78 -11.91
C THR A 69 -6.40 18.19 -10.58
N PRO A 70 -5.37 19.05 -10.60
CA PRO A 70 -4.61 19.55 -11.75
C PRO A 70 -3.64 18.51 -12.36
N ALA A 71 -3.40 18.60 -13.67
CA ALA A 71 -2.50 17.69 -14.38
C ALA A 71 -1.01 17.88 -14.04
N VAL A 72 -0.64 19.05 -13.50
CA VAL A 72 0.72 19.39 -13.07
C VAL A 72 0.63 20.20 -11.78
N TYR A 73 1.34 19.74 -10.73
CA TYR A 73 1.56 20.53 -9.52
C TYR A 73 2.90 21.26 -9.65
N THR A 74 2.85 22.58 -9.64
CA THR A 74 4.06 23.41 -9.53
C THR A 74 4.54 23.39 -8.10
N LEU A 75 5.79 22.96 -7.89
CA LEU A 75 6.40 23.13 -6.58
C LEU A 75 6.71 24.59 -6.32
N GLN A 76 6.56 25.00 -5.07
CA GLN A 76 6.89 26.36 -4.62
C GLN A 76 8.40 26.61 -4.56
N LEU A 77 9.21 25.63 -4.95
CA LEU A 77 10.65 25.73 -5.08
C LEU A 77 11.01 26.56 -6.32
N HIS A 78 11.37 27.83 -6.11
CA HIS A 78 12.04 28.65 -7.12
C HIS A 78 13.48 28.14 -7.31
N LEU A 79 13.66 27.14 -8.17
CA LEU A 79 14.98 26.83 -8.70
C LEU A 79 15.37 27.96 -9.65
N PRO A 80 16.64 28.41 -9.64
CA PRO A 80 17.08 29.41 -10.59
C PRO A 80 16.85 28.92 -12.02
N GLU A 81 16.06 29.67 -12.79
CA GLU A 81 15.70 29.38 -14.20
C GLU A 81 16.92 29.18 -15.10
N PHE A 82 18.10 29.58 -14.61
CA PHE A 82 19.35 29.61 -15.33
C PHE A 82 20.27 28.42 -15.02
N PHE A 83 20.06 27.63 -13.96
CA PHE A 83 21.04 26.60 -13.55
C PHE A 83 20.46 25.18 -13.34
N VAL A 84 21.24 24.14 -13.70
CA VAL A 84 20.96 22.71 -13.48
C VAL A 84 22.10 22.07 -12.68
N TRP A 85 21.75 21.25 -11.69
CA TRP A 85 22.70 20.42 -10.97
C TRP A 85 23.20 19.26 -11.84
N LYS A 86 24.52 19.17 -12.04
CA LYS A 86 25.17 18.00 -12.67
C LYS A 86 25.73 17.07 -11.60
N PRO A 87 25.08 15.92 -11.30
CA PRO A 87 25.50 15.03 -10.21
C PRO A 87 26.90 14.45 -10.44
N THR A 88 27.26 14.13 -11.69
CA THR A 88 28.60 13.62 -12.04
C THR A 88 29.73 14.60 -11.76
N LYS A 89 29.45 15.91 -11.81
CA LYS A 89 30.43 16.97 -11.58
C LYS A 89 30.23 17.69 -10.24
N LYS A 90 29.21 17.29 -9.47
CA LYS A 90 28.74 17.94 -8.24
C LYS A 90 28.72 19.47 -8.33
N LYS A 91 28.22 20.01 -9.45
CA LYS A 91 28.19 21.45 -9.68
C LYS A 91 26.93 21.92 -10.41
N TRP A 92 26.51 23.13 -10.10
CA TRP A 92 25.51 23.85 -10.88
C TRP A 92 26.13 24.35 -12.18
N ILE A 93 25.44 24.16 -13.30
CA ILE A 93 25.84 24.67 -14.61
C ILE A 93 24.71 25.43 -15.26
N GLU A 94 25.04 26.37 -16.15
CA GLU A 94 24.03 27.14 -16.87
C GLU A 94 23.18 26.24 -17.78
N ARG A 95 21.88 26.50 -17.81
CA ARG A 95 20.87 25.78 -18.57
C ARG A 95 21.00 26.14 -20.04
N LYS A 96 21.13 25.11 -20.88
CA LYS A 96 21.06 25.25 -22.35
C LYS A 96 19.65 25.50 -22.88
N ARG A 97 18.60 25.12 -22.12
CA ARG A 97 17.18 25.29 -22.47
C ARG A 97 16.44 25.85 -21.26
N LYS A 98 15.70 26.95 -21.44
CA LYS A 98 15.10 27.73 -20.34
C LYS A 98 13.85 27.06 -19.75
N ARG A 99 12.89 26.64 -20.59
CA ARG A 99 11.59 26.12 -20.11
C ARG A 99 11.50 24.60 -20.22
N VAL A 100 11.72 23.92 -19.09
CA VAL A 100 11.56 22.45 -18.96
C VAL A 100 10.85 22.15 -17.65
N ILE A 101 9.73 21.41 -17.71
CA ILE A 101 9.06 20.89 -16.51
C ILE A 101 9.87 19.69 -16.01
N GLY A 102 10.46 19.81 -14.83
CA GLY A 102 11.17 18.73 -14.16
C GLY A 102 10.20 17.77 -13.47
N ARG A 103 10.52 16.46 -13.47
CA ARG A 103 9.83 15.49 -12.62
C ARG A 103 10.50 15.48 -11.26
N VAL A 104 9.71 15.53 -10.18
CA VAL A 104 10.24 15.30 -8.84
C VAL A 104 10.07 13.84 -8.48
N VAL A 105 11.10 13.29 -7.85
CA VAL A 105 11.12 11.89 -7.41
C VAL A 105 9.95 11.67 -6.44
N THR A 106 9.19 10.61 -6.69
CA THR A 106 8.16 10.15 -5.77
C THR A 106 8.83 9.60 -4.52
N VAL A 107 8.44 10.12 -3.37
CA VAL A 107 8.95 9.69 -2.05
C VAL A 107 7.81 8.98 -1.34
N ALA A 108 8.05 7.77 -0.85
CA ALA A 108 7.04 7.02 -0.12
C ALA A 108 7.01 7.42 1.38
N PRO A 109 5.86 7.32 2.08
CA PRO A 109 5.77 7.65 3.52
C PRO A 109 6.77 6.92 4.42
N ASN A 110 7.21 5.72 4.03
CA ASN A 110 8.21 4.94 4.76
C ASN A 110 9.66 5.45 4.61
N GLU A 111 9.92 6.45 3.76
CA GLU A 111 11.24 7.10 3.62
C GLU A 111 11.48 8.21 4.67
N GLY A 112 10.62 8.32 5.70
CA GLY A 112 10.85 9.13 6.91
C GLY A 112 11.02 10.62 6.65
N GLU A 113 12.09 11.22 7.19
CA GLU A 113 12.39 12.67 7.05
C GLU A 113 12.38 13.16 5.61
N ARG A 114 12.72 12.30 4.64
CA ARG A 114 12.69 12.66 3.22
C ARG A 114 11.26 12.88 2.73
N TYR A 115 10.30 12.08 3.21
CA TYR A 115 8.88 12.24 2.89
C TYR A 115 8.33 13.52 3.51
N TYR A 116 8.65 13.80 4.77
CA TYR A 116 8.18 15.00 5.45
C TYR A 116 8.76 16.27 4.82
N LEU A 117 10.05 16.28 4.48
CA LEU A 117 10.67 17.37 3.71
C LEU A 117 9.97 17.56 2.36
N ARG A 118 9.65 16.47 1.66
CA ARG A 118 8.92 16.53 0.38
C ARG A 118 7.54 17.18 0.54
N LEU A 119 6.86 16.88 1.65
CA LEU A 119 5.58 17.48 2.00
C LEU A 119 5.73 18.98 2.26
N LEU A 120 6.69 19.39 3.10
CA LEU A 120 6.96 20.80 3.38
C LEU A 120 7.27 21.60 2.12
N LEU A 121 8.14 21.08 1.25
CA LEU A 121 8.49 21.73 -0.02
C LEU A 121 7.29 21.92 -0.98
N SER A 122 6.20 21.19 -0.74
CA SER A 122 4.98 21.29 -1.55
C SER A 122 3.95 22.26 -0.97
N HIS A 123 3.98 22.51 0.34
CA HIS A 123 2.97 23.30 1.06
C HIS A 123 3.48 24.61 1.66
N VAL A 124 4.77 24.71 1.99
CA VAL A 124 5.39 25.92 2.55
C VAL A 124 5.82 26.83 1.40
N HIS A 125 5.40 28.08 1.46
CA HIS A 125 5.73 29.11 0.48
C HIS A 125 6.91 29.97 0.93
N ALA A 126 7.67 30.50 -0.02
CA ALA A 126 8.68 31.55 0.19
C ALA A 126 9.78 31.25 1.23
N PHE A 127 10.12 29.97 1.47
CA PHE A 127 11.27 29.61 2.28
C PHE A 127 12.58 29.94 1.54
N THR A 128 13.56 30.46 2.28
CA THR A 128 14.88 30.83 1.77
C THR A 128 15.99 29.89 2.23
N CYS A 129 15.78 29.20 3.34
CA CYS A 129 16.68 28.18 3.87
C CYS A 129 15.92 26.96 4.44
N PHE A 130 16.64 25.93 4.86
CA PHE A 130 16.04 24.74 5.47
C PHE A 130 15.49 25.01 6.89
N GLU A 131 16.04 26.00 7.61
CA GLU A 131 15.52 26.39 8.92
C GLU A 131 14.15 27.05 8.80
N ASP A 132 13.89 27.77 7.71
CA ASP A 132 12.55 28.31 7.41
C ASP A 132 11.51 27.19 7.26
N LEU A 133 11.88 26.04 6.71
CA LEU A 133 10.99 24.88 6.59
C LEU A 133 10.69 24.22 7.94
N LEU A 134 11.59 24.36 8.92
CA LEU A 134 11.41 23.86 10.28
C LEU A 134 10.73 24.87 11.20
N THR A 135 10.56 26.12 10.75
CA THR A 135 9.98 27.19 11.57
C THR A 135 8.48 27.25 11.34
N VAL A 136 7.70 26.86 12.34
CA VAL A 136 6.22 26.91 12.31
C VAL A 136 5.75 27.82 13.44
N ASN A 137 4.95 28.84 13.12
CA ASN A 137 4.46 29.85 14.08
C ASN A 137 5.59 30.52 14.90
N GLY A 138 6.74 30.78 14.28
CA GLY A 138 7.89 31.42 14.93
C GLY A 138 8.71 30.52 15.86
N LYS A 139 8.40 29.21 15.93
CA LYS A 139 9.15 28.23 16.70
C LYS A 139 9.89 27.26 15.76
N LEU A 140 11.19 27.09 16.00
CA LEU A 140 12.00 26.11 15.30
C LEU A 140 11.69 24.70 15.83
N MET A 141 11.26 23.80 14.94
CA MET A 141 10.98 22.40 15.23
C MET A 141 12.25 21.55 15.12
N LEU A 142 12.27 20.38 15.78
CA LEU A 142 13.46 19.52 15.83
C LEU A 142 13.57 18.60 14.60
N SER A 143 12.47 18.37 13.88
CA SER A 143 12.42 17.50 12.70
C SER A 143 11.43 18.00 11.66
N TYR A 144 11.59 17.56 10.40
CA TYR A 144 10.61 17.86 9.36
C TYR A 144 9.27 17.22 9.67
N ARG A 145 9.25 16.04 10.33
CA ARG A 145 8.00 15.42 10.80
C ARG A 145 7.22 16.35 11.73
N GLU A 146 7.89 16.92 12.74
CA GLU A 146 7.26 17.83 13.69
C GLU A 146 6.74 19.11 13.02
N ALA A 147 7.52 19.69 12.11
CA ALA A 147 7.08 20.86 11.34
C ALA A 147 5.82 20.55 10.52
N VAL A 148 5.80 19.41 9.81
CA VAL A 148 4.63 18.96 9.05
C VAL A 148 3.41 18.72 9.96
N PHE A 149 3.62 18.13 11.13
CA PHE A 149 2.56 17.90 12.12
C PHE A 149 1.96 19.23 12.60
N GLN A 150 2.79 20.21 12.93
CA GLN A 150 2.36 21.52 13.43
C GLN A 150 1.65 22.37 12.35
N ILE A 151 1.97 22.16 11.07
CA ILE A 151 1.23 22.77 9.94
C ILE A 151 -0.14 22.09 9.73
N GLY A 152 -0.38 20.92 10.34
CA GLY A 152 -1.64 20.18 10.21
C GLY A 152 -1.72 19.33 8.94
N LEU A 153 -0.57 18.99 8.33
CA LEU A 153 -0.51 18.14 7.14
C LEU A 153 -0.45 16.65 7.47
N LEU A 154 -0.17 16.30 8.74
CA LEU A 154 -0.33 14.94 9.25
C LEU A 154 -1.65 14.87 10.01
N GLN A 155 -2.42 13.81 9.79
CA GLN A 155 -3.55 13.51 10.64
C GLN A 155 -3.03 13.20 12.03
N SER A 156 -3.54 13.92 13.02
CA SER A 156 -3.44 13.47 14.40
C SER A 156 -4.27 12.20 14.57
N ASP A 157 -3.82 11.33 15.49
CA ASP A 157 -4.55 10.12 15.84
C ASP A 157 -5.93 10.43 16.50
N THR A 158 -6.28 11.71 16.65
CA THR A 158 -7.53 12.23 17.25
C THR A 158 -8.77 11.55 16.67
N HIS A 159 -8.85 11.37 15.36
CA HIS A 159 -10.02 10.71 14.75
C HIS A 159 -10.15 9.23 15.15
N MET A 160 -9.03 8.51 15.32
CA MET A 160 -9.03 7.13 15.81
C MET A 160 -9.42 7.08 17.28
N GLU A 161 -8.94 8.04 18.08
CA GLU A 161 -9.30 8.17 19.48
C GLU A 161 -10.79 8.50 19.67
N ASP A 162 -11.32 9.48 18.92
CA ASP A 162 -12.74 9.85 18.94
C ASP A 162 -13.62 8.65 18.54
N THR A 163 -13.22 7.92 17.49
CA THR A 163 -13.90 6.70 17.03
C THR A 163 -13.90 5.61 18.11
N LEU A 164 -12.76 5.38 18.77
CA LEU A 164 -12.65 4.38 19.84
C LEU A 164 -13.39 4.81 21.11
N ASN A 165 -13.41 6.11 21.44
CA ASN A 165 -14.18 6.66 22.55
C ASN A 165 -15.68 6.43 22.35
N GLU A 166 -16.19 6.74 21.16
CA GLU A 166 -17.60 6.52 20.81
C GLU A 166 -17.93 5.03 20.83
N ALA A 167 -17.09 4.19 20.21
CA ALA A 167 -17.31 2.75 20.16
C ALA A 167 -17.24 2.09 21.55
N ALA A 168 -16.35 2.55 22.43
CA ALA A 168 -16.22 2.05 23.80
C ALA A 168 -17.48 2.31 24.64
N ALA A 169 -18.23 3.38 24.35
CA ALA A 169 -19.49 3.68 25.03
C ALA A 169 -20.57 2.60 24.83
N PHE A 170 -20.51 1.85 23.73
CA PHE A 170 -21.45 0.75 23.45
C PHE A 170 -21.12 -0.55 24.20
N GLN A 171 -19.95 -0.65 24.85
CA GLN A 171 -19.54 -1.82 25.64
C GLN A 171 -19.61 -3.16 24.87
N MET A 172 -19.30 -3.14 23.57
CA MET A 172 -19.28 -4.32 22.71
C MET A 172 -17.84 -4.76 22.42
N SER A 173 -17.21 -5.45 23.36
CA SER A 173 -15.75 -5.74 23.32
C SER A 173 -15.31 -6.59 22.12
N SER A 174 -16.14 -7.49 21.59
CA SER A 174 -15.84 -8.21 20.34
C SER A 174 -15.78 -7.27 19.13
N SER A 175 -16.79 -6.43 18.97
CA SER A 175 -16.86 -5.42 17.91
C SER A 175 -15.74 -4.38 18.06
N LEU A 176 -15.42 -3.98 19.29
CA LEU A 176 -14.33 -3.05 19.59
C LEU A 176 -12.96 -3.64 19.19
N ARG A 177 -12.73 -4.94 19.41
CA ARG A 177 -11.52 -5.65 18.95
C ARG A 177 -11.40 -5.65 17.44
N THR A 178 -12.49 -5.93 16.71
CA THR A 178 -12.50 -5.89 15.24
C THR A 178 -12.27 -4.47 14.73
N LEU A 179 -12.93 -3.47 15.32
CA LEU A 179 -12.72 -2.06 14.98
C LEU A 179 -11.26 -1.65 15.20
N PHE A 180 -10.67 -2.01 16.34
CA PHE A 180 -9.26 -1.73 16.62
C PHE A 180 -8.33 -2.35 15.57
N ALA A 181 -8.58 -3.60 15.15
CA ALA A 181 -7.82 -4.23 14.07
C ALA A 181 -7.95 -3.49 12.73
N ILE A 182 -9.15 -2.98 12.39
CA ILE A 182 -9.40 -2.18 11.19
C ILE A 182 -8.60 -0.87 11.24
N LEU A 183 -8.61 -0.18 12.39
CA LEU A 183 -7.84 1.05 12.58
C LEU A 183 -6.33 0.81 12.42
N LEU A 184 -5.81 -0.29 13.01
CA LEU A 184 -4.41 -0.69 12.81
C LEU A 184 -4.09 -0.94 11.32
N ALA A 185 -4.95 -1.69 10.62
CA ALA A 185 -4.69 -2.12 9.25
C ALA A 185 -4.75 -0.98 8.22
N TYR A 186 -5.68 -0.03 8.40
CA TYR A 186 -6.01 0.94 7.36
C TYR A 186 -5.76 2.41 7.75
N CYS A 187 -5.80 2.76 9.03
CA CYS A 187 -5.61 4.15 9.48
C CYS A 187 -4.15 4.48 9.81
N SER A 188 -3.28 3.46 9.93
CA SER A 188 -1.83 3.62 10.18
C SER A 188 -1.52 4.53 11.39
N PRO A 189 -1.92 4.13 12.62
CA PRO A 189 -1.73 4.96 13.80
C PRO A 189 -0.28 5.37 14.03
N SER A 190 -0.08 6.62 14.46
CA SER A 190 1.25 7.19 14.67
C SER A 190 2.05 6.44 15.74
N ASN A 191 1.35 5.95 16.77
CA ASN A 191 1.91 5.07 17.79
C ASN A 191 0.89 3.99 18.20
N PRO A 192 0.88 2.82 17.52
CA PRO A 192 -0.06 1.74 17.80
C PRO A 192 0.00 1.23 19.25
N LYS A 193 1.20 1.27 19.86
CA LYS A 193 1.41 0.83 21.24
C LYS A 193 0.72 1.76 22.25
N VAL A 194 0.87 3.07 22.10
CA VAL A 194 0.20 4.06 22.97
C VAL A 194 -1.32 3.96 22.80
N LEU A 195 -1.80 3.78 21.58
CA LEU A 195 -3.22 3.58 21.31
C LEU A 195 -3.74 2.29 21.97
N TRP A 196 -2.99 1.19 21.89
CA TRP A 196 -3.31 -0.06 22.59
C TRP A 196 -3.36 0.14 24.10
N GLU A 197 -2.33 0.71 24.71
CA GLU A 197 -2.25 0.93 26.17
C GLU A 197 -3.41 1.80 26.69
N LYS A 198 -3.90 2.74 25.87
CA LYS A 198 -5.01 3.62 26.23
C LYS A 198 -6.37 2.91 26.26
N TYR A 199 -6.64 2.01 25.31
CA TYR A 199 -7.94 1.34 25.15
C TYR A 199 -7.94 -0.13 25.58
N GLU A 200 -6.82 -0.62 26.12
CA GLU A 200 -6.64 -2.02 26.50
C GLU A 200 -7.74 -2.49 27.48
N THR A 201 -8.17 -1.61 28.39
CA THR A 201 -9.19 -1.91 29.39
C THR A 201 -10.58 -2.11 28.80
N GLU A 202 -10.95 -1.33 27.79
CA GLU A 202 -12.24 -1.34 27.12
C GLU A 202 -12.33 -2.47 26.09
N ILE A 203 -11.19 -2.79 25.45
CA ILE A 203 -11.05 -3.91 24.52
C ILE A 203 -11.09 -5.26 25.26
N ARG A 204 -10.63 -5.31 26.51
CA ARG A 204 -10.75 -6.46 27.40
C ARG A 204 -12.14 -6.48 28.03
N ASP A 205 -13.01 -7.38 27.56
CA ASP A 205 -14.39 -7.58 28.03
C ASP A 205 -14.49 -7.72 29.58
N PHE A 206 -14.70 -6.62 30.30
CA PHE A 206 -14.42 -6.54 31.74
C PHE A 206 -15.55 -7.07 32.65
N GLU A 207 -16.76 -7.32 32.11
CA GLU A 207 -17.83 -7.93 32.91
C GLU A 207 -17.53 -9.40 33.28
N LYS A 208 -16.62 -10.08 32.57
CA LYS A 208 -16.14 -11.44 32.92
C LYS A 208 -14.84 -11.46 33.73
N ALA A 209 -14.13 -10.33 33.83
CA ALA A 209 -12.84 -10.23 34.52
C ALA A 209 -12.94 -9.99 36.03
N LYS A 210 -14.11 -9.55 36.54
CA LYS A 210 -14.35 -9.29 37.98
C LYS A 210 -14.29 -10.54 38.87
N SER A 211 -14.24 -11.73 38.29
CA SER A 211 -14.28 -13.00 39.04
C SER A 211 -12.93 -13.68 39.26
N PHE A 212 -11.79 -13.08 38.86
CA PHE A 212 -10.55 -13.86 38.67
C PHE A 212 -9.22 -13.17 39.07
N SER A 213 -8.24 -13.99 39.45
CA SER A 213 -6.92 -13.61 39.99
C SER A 213 -5.95 -13.01 38.95
N ALA A 214 -4.85 -12.39 39.40
CA ALA A 214 -3.85 -11.71 38.57
C ALA A 214 -3.24 -12.59 37.44
N GLN A 215 -3.18 -13.91 37.63
CA GLN A 215 -2.65 -14.87 36.65
C GLN A 215 -3.57 -14.99 35.41
N ASN A 216 -4.83 -14.59 35.54
CA ASN A 216 -5.80 -14.61 34.45
C ASN A 216 -5.74 -13.34 33.59
N VAL A 217 -5.16 -12.24 34.08
CA VAL A 217 -5.10 -10.97 33.32
C VAL A 217 -4.19 -11.10 32.09
N GLU A 218 -3.04 -11.75 32.23
CA GLU A 218 -2.11 -11.96 31.11
C GLU A 218 -2.67 -12.99 30.11
N GLN A 219 -3.41 -13.98 30.59
CA GLN A 219 -4.14 -14.92 29.72
C GLN A 219 -5.26 -14.22 28.95
N ILE A 220 -6.02 -13.33 29.59
CA ILE A 220 -7.05 -12.51 28.93
C ILE A 220 -6.41 -11.61 27.88
N ARG A 221 -5.29 -10.95 28.21
CA ARG A 221 -4.50 -10.15 27.26
C ARG A 221 -4.12 -10.98 26.05
N ARG A 222 -3.60 -12.19 26.27
CA ARG A 222 -3.22 -13.12 25.22
C ARG A 222 -4.42 -13.46 24.32
N CYS A 223 -5.57 -13.84 24.88
CA CYS A 223 -6.77 -14.15 24.10
C CYS A 223 -7.28 -12.95 23.28
N VAL A 224 -7.22 -11.75 23.85
CA VAL A 224 -7.61 -10.53 23.13
C VAL A 224 -6.69 -10.27 21.95
N LEU A 225 -5.37 -10.44 22.13
CA LEU A 225 -4.39 -10.30 21.06
C LEU A 225 -4.55 -11.39 19.99
N LEU A 226 -4.95 -12.62 20.35
CA LEU A 226 -5.31 -13.67 19.38
C LEU A 226 -6.48 -13.22 18.50
N ASP A 227 -7.55 -12.70 19.09
CA ASP A 227 -8.74 -12.28 18.34
C ASP A 227 -8.47 -11.07 17.43
N ILE A 228 -7.63 -10.13 17.89
CA ILE A 228 -7.15 -9.02 17.06
C ILE A 228 -6.27 -9.55 15.92
N ASN A 229 -5.33 -10.47 16.22
CA ASN A 229 -4.45 -11.04 15.21
C ASN A 229 -5.24 -11.81 14.14
N LYS A 230 -6.27 -12.56 14.53
CA LYS A 230 -7.16 -13.24 13.59
C LYS A 230 -7.86 -12.27 12.64
N SER A 231 -8.28 -11.11 13.15
CA SER A 231 -8.87 -10.05 12.32
C SER A 231 -7.81 -9.42 11.39
N LEU A 232 -6.60 -9.19 11.88
CA LEU A 232 -5.47 -8.67 11.09
C LEU A 232 -5.03 -9.63 9.99
N GLU A 233 -5.00 -10.94 10.24
CA GLU A 233 -4.63 -11.96 9.26
C GLU A 233 -5.60 -12.00 8.08
N GLN A 234 -6.90 -11.81 8.32
CA GLN A 234 -7.91 -11.65 7.25
C GLN A 234 -7.62 -10.43 6.37
N MET A 235 -6.95 -9.40 6.90
CA MET A 235 -6.52 -8.21 6.19
C MET A 235 -5.07 -8.31 5.65
N GLY A 236 -4.44 -9.49 5.77
CA GLY A 236 -3.06 -9.73 5.33
C GLY A 236 -2.00 -9.02 6.19
N LYS A 237 -2.28 -8.80 7.46
CA LYS A 237 -1.41 -8.14 8.45
C LYS A 237 -1.11 -9.08 9.61
N ASN A 238 -0.02 -8.83 10.36
CA ASN A 238 0.27 -9.56 11.59
C ASN A 238 0.28 -8.61 12.80
N VAL A 239 -0.19 -9.06 13.96
CA VAL A 239 -0.17 -8.24 15.19
C VAL A 239 1.24 -7.80 15.59
N ASN A 240 2.27 -8.58 15.24
CA ASN A 240 3.66 -8.25 15.51
C ASN A 240 4.18 -7.03 14.74
N ASP A 241 3.54 -6.69 13.60
CA ASP A 241 3.91 -5.53 12.79
C ASP A 241 3.70 -4.21 13.53
N TYR A 242 2.86 -4.22 14.58
CA TYR A 242 2.44 -3.02 15.32
C TYR A 242 3.10 -2.90 16.70
N HIS A 243 3.92 -3.88 17.11
CA HIS A 243 4.70 -3.84 18.37
C HIS A 243 3.88 -3.48 19.63
N LEU A 244 2.66 -4.01 19.75
CA LEU A 244 1.74 -3.70 20.85
C LEU A 244 2.25 -4.18 22.22
N VAL A 245 3.09 -5.22 22.27
CA VAL A 245 3.59 -5.83 23.50
C VAL A 245 5.13 -5.96 23.45
N PRO A 246 5.85 -5.69 24.56
CA PRO A 246 7.29 -5.94 24.64
C PRO A 246 7.62 -7.42 24.40
N GLY A 247 8.53 -7.72 23.48
CA GLY A 247 8.95 -9.09 23.17
C GLY A 247 8.18 -9.79 22.04
N GLY A 248 7.16 -9.12 21.47
CA GLY A 248 6.35 -9.69 20.40
C GLY A 248 5.35 -10.75 20.87
N PHE A 249 4.36 -10.99 20.04
CA PHE A 249 3.30 -11.95 20.26
C PHE A 249 3.62 -13.29 19.58
N ILE A 250 3.92 -14.30 20.39
CA ILE A 250 4.24 -15.66 19.92
C ILE A 250 2.95 -16.50 19.90
N LEU A 251 2.59 -16.96 18.72
CA LEU A 251 1.50 -17.92 18.49
C LEU A 251 2.00 -19.36 18.67
N ASN A 252 1.24 -20.18 19.37
CA ASN A 252 1.43 -21.63 19.38
C ASN A 252 1.03 -22.23 18.02
N HIS A 253 1.48 -23.46 17.72
CA HIS A 253 1.17 -24.12 16.45
C HIS A 253 -0.34 -24.24 16.22
N ASP A 254 -1.10 -24.62 17.25
CA ASP A 254 -2.57 -24.74 17.17
C ASP A 254 -3.28 -23.39 16.99
N GLU A 255 -2.70 -22.31 17.51
CA GLU A 255 -3.24 -20.94 17.37
C GLU A 255 -2.97 -20.34 15.98
N ARG A 256 -2.07 -20.95 15.19
CA ARG A 256 -1.78 -20.57 13.79
C ARG A 256 -2.66 -21.28 12.77
N LEU A 257 -3.29 -22.38 13.14
CA LEU A 257 -4.12 -23.16 12.23
C LEU A 257 -5.44 -22.43 12.03
N THR A 258 -5.79 -22.12 10.78
CA THR A 258 -7.13 -21.61 10.49
C THR A 258 -8.16 -22.73 10.70
N ARG A 259 -9.43 -22.36 10.87
CA ARG A 259 -10.51 -23.34 11.04
C ARG A 259 -10.56 -24.34 9.87
N GLU A 260 -10.22 -23.88 8.67
CA GLU A 260 -10.17 -24.68 7.45
C GLU A 260 -9.05 -25.72 7.53
N ILE A 261 -7.83 -25.31 7.89
CA ILE A 261 -6.69 -26.24 8.03
C ILE A 261 -6.96 -27.25 9.14
N GLN A 262 -7.53 -26.80 10.27
CA GLN A 262 -7.87 -27.71 11.36
C GLN A 262 -9.00 -28.67 10.97
N SER A 263 -9.95 -28.23 10.14
CA SER A 263 -10.99 -29.11 9.60
C SER A 263 -10.41 -30.19 8.68
N GLU A 264 -9.47 -29.84 7.80
CA GLU A 264 -8.76 -30.79 6.92
C GLU A 264 -7.93 -31.80 7.72
N LEU A 265 -7.19 -31.34 8.73
CA LEU A 265 -6.39 -32.21 9.61
C LEU A 265 -7.25 -33.12 10.49
N SER A 266 -8.50 -32.75 10.74
CA SER A 266 -9.45 -33.54 11.53
C SER A 266 -10.23 -34.58 10.72
N ILE A 267 -10.02 -34.65 9.40
CA ILE A 267 -10.65 -35.65 8.55
C ILE A 267 -10.17 -37.04 8.99
N GLN A 268 -11.12 -37.87 9.42
CA GLN A 268 -10.83 -39.25 9.79
C GLN A 268 -10.73 -40.10 8.53
N PHE A 269 -9.58 -40.76 8.33
CA PHE A 269 -9.39 -41.70 7.24
C PHE A 269 -9.84 -43.09 7.65
N THR A 270 -10.59 -43.77 6.77
CA THR A 270 -10.92 -45.19 6.94
C THR A 270 -9.83 -46.06 6.32
N GLU A 271 -9.73 -47.34 6.72
CA GLU A 271 -8.78 -48.29 6.11
C GLU A 271 -9.00 -48.46 4.60
N GLN A 272 -10.22 -48.23 4.11
CA GLN A 272 -10.53 -48.27 2.68
C GLN A 272 -9.91 -47.08 1.93
N ASP A 273 -9.80 -45.91 2.57
CA ASP A 273 -9.22 -44.71 1.98
C ASP A 273 -7.70 -44.86 1.78
N LEU A 274 -7.04 -45.53 2.73
CA LEU A 274 -5.61 -45.86 2.64
C LEU A 274 -5.30 -46.83 1.48
N LEU A 275 -6.30 -47.60 1.02
CA LEU A 275 -6.18 -48.53 -0.10
C LEU A 275 -6.51 -47.89 -1.46
N LEU A 276 -7.06 -46.66 -1.50
CA LEU A 276 -7.41 -45.99 -2.76
C LEU A 276 -6.23 -45.81 -3.73
N PRO A 277 -4.99 -45.51 -3.30
CA PRO A 277 -3.84 -45.45 -4.20
C PRO A 277 -3.57 -46.76 -4.94
N SER A 278 -3.93 -47.90 -4.36
CA SER A 278 -3.76 -49.22 -4.98
C SER A 278 -4.82 -49.52 -6.05
N LYS A 279 -5.93 -48.78 -6.05
CA LYS A 279 -7.06 -48.93 -6.99
C LYS A 279 -7.04 -47.93 -8.15
N LEU A 280 -6.02 -47.07 -8.23
CA LEU A 280 -5.89 -46.10 -9.31
C LEU A 280 -5.59 -46.79 -10.65
N ASN A 281 -6.26 -46.33 -11.71
CA ASN A 281 -5.90 -46.77 -13.06
C ASN A 281 -4.56 -46.17 -13.51
N ILE A 282 -4.00 -46.67 -14.62
CA ILE A 282 -2.64 -46.32 -15.08
C ILE A 282 -2.47 -44.80 -15.27
N GLY A 283 -3.44 -44.12 -15.86
CA GLY A 283 -3.38 -42.67 -16.08
C GLY A 283 -3.50 -41.86 -14.78
N GLN A 284 -4.39 -42.27 -13.88
CA GLN A 284 -4.55 -41.65 -12.56
C GLN A 284 -3.32 -41.84 -11.68
N ARG A 285 -2.70 -43.02 -11.73
CA ARG A 285 -1.48 -43.34 -10.97
C ARG A 285 -0.29 -42.51 -11.45
N PHE A 286 -0.19 -42.27 -12.75
CA PHE A 286 0.80 -41.35 -13.31
C PHE A 286 0.60 -39.93 -12.78
N ALA A 287 -0.63 -39.39 -12.84
CA ALA A 287 -0.92 -38.05 -12.30
C ALA A 287 -0.69 -37.95 -10.78
N TYR A 288 -1.11 -38.97 -10.01
CA TYR A 288 -0.93 -39.02 -8.56
C TYR A 288 0.55 -38.95 -8.15
N GLY A 289 1.44 -39.67 -8.83
CA GLY A 289 2.87 -39.64 -8.56
C GLY A 289 3.60 -38.37 -9.01
N VAL A 290 2.95 -37.49 -9.77
CA VAL A 290 3.49 -36.17 -10.18
C VAL A 290 3.11 -35.07 -9.18
N ILE A 291 1.98 -35.24 -8.48
CA ILE A 291 1.41 -34.24 -7.56
C ILE A 291 1.98 -34.35 -6.13
N LEU A 292 2.27 -35.57 -5.67
CA LEU A 292 2.99 -35.86 -4.42
C LEU A 292 4.50 -35.73 -4.60
#